data_AF-A0A959SAY5-F1
#
_entry.id   AF-A0A959SAY5-F1
#
_cell.length_a   1.000
_cell.length_b   1.000
_cell.length_c   1.000
_cell.angle_alpha   90.00
_cell.angle_beta   90.00
_cell.angle_gamma   90.00
#
_symmetry.space_group_name_H-M   'P 1'
#
loop_
_entity.id
_entity.type
_entity.pdbx_description
1 polymer ?
#
loop_
_entity_poly.entity_id
_entity_poly.type
_entity_poly.pdbx_seq_one_letter_code
_entity_poly.pdbx_strand_id
1 'polypeptide(L)'
;MRSPLLLAPVLFLLACGDGKKEAAEQLADTANVPAPWVIDLAPYDVPAVVELGDKATLRVDSATVAWNEEFGHLEVSAGDHFAIRITEDRGDMARLKADMERDMLRKHTVTEESPDLLIYRSQFPDEDLVFVHFYRIIRTHDRTFIVEDDPEGRFNEADIQRMERSVTAQGAI
;
A
#
# COMPACT_ATOMS: atom_id res chain seq x y z
N MET A 1 56.85 -17.00 -42.67
CA MET A 1 56.30 -18.07 -43.53
C MET A 1 54.81 -18.14 -43.25
N ARG A 2 53.96 -17.55 -44.12
CA ARG A 2 53.20 -18.21 -45.22
C ARG A 2 52.21 -19.29 -44.72
N SER A 3 50.92 -18.93 -44.68
CA SER A 3 49.73 -19.80 -44.52
C SER A 3 49.59 -20.83 -45.65
N PRO A 4 48.77 -21.90 -45.48
CA PRO A 4 47.34 -21.87 -45.91
C PRO A 4 46.38 -22.61 -44.94
N LEU A 5 45.16 -22.11 -44.68
CA LEU A 5 43.87 -22.41 -45.36
C LEU A 5 43.50 -23.91 -45.39
N LEU A 6 42.39 -24.32 -44.73
CA LEU A 6 41.33 -25.21 -45.28
C LEU A 6 40.17 -25.54 -44.30
N LEU A 7 38.96 -25.18 -44.75
CA LEU A 7 37.65 -25.86 -44.69
C LEU A 7 37.00 -26.34 -43.36
N ALA A 8 35.81 -25.81 -43.10
CA ALA A 8 34.77 -26.34 -42.22
C ALA A 8 34.08 -27.60 -42.81
N PRO A 9 33.41 -28.43 -41.98
CA PRO A 9 31.95 -28.37 -42.01
C PRO A 9 31.25 -28.51 -40.64
N VAL A 10 30.02 -27.99 -40.65
CA VAL A 10 28.93 -28.13 -39.68
C VAL A 10 28.59 -29.59 -39.38
N LEU A 11 28.39 -29.95 -38.10
CA LEU A 11 27.50 -31.06 -37.73
C LEU A 11 26.54 -30.61 -36.62
N PHE A 12 25.30 -30.36 -37.03
CA PHE A 12 24.12 -30.31 -36.18
C PHE A 12 23.92 -31.66 -35.50
N LEU A 13 23.86 -31.68 -34.17
CA LEU A 13 23.15 -32.73 -33.44
C LEU A 13 22.07 -32.07 -32.60
N LEU A 14 20.88 -31.98 -33.21
CA LEU A 14 19.59 -31.88 -32.54
C LEU A 14 19.39 -33.15 -31.72
N ALA A 15 19.56 -33.06 -30.40
CA ALA A 15 18.95 -33.99 -29.47
C ALA A 15 17.60 -33.41 -29.03
N CYS A 16 16.52 -33.84 -29.67
CA CYS A 16 15.17 -33.76 -29.10
C CYS A 16 15.12 -34.67 -27.88
N GLY A 17 15.43 -34.10 -26.71
CA GLY A 17 15.10 -34.69 -25.41
C GLY A 17 13.77 -34.10 -24.95
N ASP A 18 12.79 -34.98 -24.76
CA ASP A 18 11.41 -34.74 -24.36
C ASP A 18 11.32 -34.05 -22.98
N GLY A 19 11.47 -32.73 -22.96
CA GLY A 19 11.51 -31.90 -21.73
C GLY A 19 10.42 -30.84 -21.66
N LYS A 20 9.33 -31.00 -22.42
CA LYS A 20 8.26 -29.98 -22.52
C LYS A 20 7.19 -30.06 -21.44
N LYS A 21 7.20 -31.07 -20.55
CA LYS A 21 6.17 -31.23 -19.52
C LYS A 21 6.53 -30.59 -18.17
N GLU A 22 7.77 -30.75 -17.70
CA GLU A 22 8.13 -30.27 -16.35
C GLU A 22 8.40 -28.76 -16.27
N ALA A 23 8.87 -28.11 -17.34
CA ALA A 23 9.07 -26.66 -17.36
C ALA A 23 7.74 -25.86 -17.49
N ALA A 24 6.67 -26.49 -17.97
CA ALA A 24 5.36 -25.86 -18.11
C ALA A 24 4.53 -25.92 -16.81
N GLU A 25 4.74 -26.95 -15.97
CA GLU A 25 4.03 -27.08 -14.69
C GLU A 25 4.59 -26.16 -13.60
N GLN A 26 5.88 -25.79 -13.64
CA GLN A 26 6.46 -24.83 -12.69
C GLN A 26 6.21 -23.35 -13.02
N LEU A 27 5.78 -23.01 -14.24
CA LEU A 27 5.38 -21.65 -14.63
C LEU A 27 3.88 -21.38 -14.50
N ALA A 28 3.06 -22.42 -14.32
CA ALA A 28 1.61 -22.28 -14.16
C ALA A 28 1.21 -21.87 -12.73
N ASP A 29 2.03 -22.16 -11.73
CA ASP A 29 1.74 -21.86 -10.32
C ASP A 29 2.10 -20.43 -9.90
N THR A 30 2.69 -19.64 -10.80
CA THR A 30 2.95 -18.19 -10.58
C THR A 30 1.93 -17.29 -11.28
N ALA A 31 0.94 -17.87 -11.97
CA ALA A 31 0.08 -17.14 -12.91
C ALA A 31 -1.26 -16.65 -12.33
N ASN A 32 -1.48 -16.75 -11.02
CA ASN A 32 -2.72 -16.28 -10.41
C ASN A 32 -2.49 -15.36 -9.21
N VAL A 33 -1.58 -14.38 -9.37
CA VAL A 33 -1.63 -13.18 -8.53
C VAL A 33 -2.77 -12.33 -9.09
N PRO A 34 -3.90 -12.16 -8.37
CA PRO A 34 -4.97 -11.28 -8.82
C PRO A 34 -4.40 -9.89 -9.07
N ALA A 35 -4.76 -9.29 -10.20
CA ALA A 35 -4.29 -7.95 -10.54
C ALA A 35 -4.67 -6.98 -9.42
N PRO A 36 -3.74 -6.12 -8.98
CA PRO A 36 -4.00 -5.19 -7.89
C PRO A 36 -5.13 -4.24 -8.29
N TRP A 37 -6.07 -4.05 -7.37
CA TRP A 37 -7.17 -3.14 -7.58
C TRP A 37 -6.73 -1.72 -7.25
N VAL A 38 -6.46 -0.95 -8.31
CA VAL A 38 -5.94 0.41 -8.24
C VAL A 38 -7.04 1.43 -8.52
N ILE A 39 -7.09 2.49 -7.71
CA ILE A 39 -7.96 3.65 -7.87
C ILE A 39 -7.10 4.88 -8.16
N ASP A 40 -7.42 5.60 -9.23
CA ASP A 40 -6.83 6.91 -9.51
C ASP A 40 -7.62 8.01 -8.77
N LEU A 41 -6.92 8.82 -7.98
CA LEU A 41 -7.53 9.91 -7.21
C LEU A 41 -7.46 11.26 -7.93
N ALA A 42 -6.82 11.35 -9.10
CA ALA A 42 -6.76 12.58 -9.87
C ALA A 42 -8.15 13.21 -10.16
N PRO A 43 -9.25 12.44 -10.38
CA PRO A 43 -10.60 13.01 -10.51
C PRO A 43 -11.10 13.79 -9.29
N TYR A 44 -10.47 13.60 -8.12
CA TYR A 44 -10.79 14.24 -6.85
C TYR A 44 -9.75 15.31 -6.46
N ASP A 45 -8.95 15.78 -7.43
CA ASP A 45 -7.86 16.75 -7.21
C ASP A 45 -6.80 16.28 -6.19
N VAL A 46 -6.59 14.97 -6.11
CA VAL A 46 -5.50 14.37 -5.33
C VAL A 46 -4.58 13.63 -6.31
N PRO A 47 -3.34 14.11 -6.57
CA PRO A 47 -2.41 13.49 -7.51
C PRO A 47 -1.74 12.24 -6.92
N ALA A 48 -2.54 11.22 -6.61
CA ALA A 48 -2.10 9.96 -6.04
C ALA A 48 -2.95 8.80 -6.56
N VAL A 49 -2.44 7.58 -6.39
CA VAL A 49 -3.19 6.34 -6.61
C VAL A 49 -3.31 5.55 -5.31
N VAL A 50 -4.39 4.79 -5.17
CA VAL A 50 -4.61 3.87 -4.06
C VAL A 50 -4.65 2.44 -4.59
N GLU A 51 -3.74 1.61 -4.11
CA GLU A 51 -3.73 0.17 -4.35
C GLU A 51 -4.39 -0.54 -3.16
N LEU A 52 -5.62 -1.01 -3.38
CA LEU A 52 -6.44 -1.66 -2.34
C LEU A 52 -5.98 -3.10 -2.05
N GLY A 53 -5.23 -3.70 -2.98
CA GLY A 53 -4.93 -5.13 -2.98
C GLY A 53 -5.99 -5.93 -3.75
N ASP A 54 -6.32 -7.13 -3.28
CA ASP A 54 -7.27 -8.03 -3.93
C ASP A 54 -8.64 -8.03 -3.25
N LYS A 55 -9.69 -8.25 -4.07
CA LYS A 55 -11.09 -8.28 -3.62
C LYS A 55 -11.39 -9.40 -2.62
N ALA A 56 -10.67 -10.53 -2.68
CA ALA A 56 -10.93 -11.66 -1.81
C ALA A 56 -10.51 -11.36 -0.36
N THR A 57 -9.36 -10.70 -0.18
CA THR A 57 -8.90 -10.19 1.12
C THR A 57 -9.87 -9.15 1.68
N LEU A 58 -10.35 -8.22 0.85
CA LEU A 58 -11.26 -7.15 1.29
C LEU A 58 -12.72 -7.60 1.46
N ARG A 59 -13.07 -8.79 0.94
CA ARG A 59 -14.41 -9.38 0.98
C ARG A 59 -15.50 -8.50 0.36
N VAL A 60 -15.13 -7.70 -0.64
CA VAL A 60 -16.04 -6.79 -1.36
C VAL A 60 -15.75 -6.75 -2.86
N ASP A 61 -16.77 -6.40 -3.63
CA ASP A 61 -16.69 -6.29 -5.08
C ASP A 61 -16.47 -4.86 -5.59
N SER A 62 -16.68 -3.86 -4.73
CA SER A 62 -16.61 -2.43 -5.05
C SER A 62 -16.04 -1.60 -3.89
N ALA A 63 -15.38 -0.51 -4.24
CA ALA A 63 -14.80 0.46 -3.33
C ALA A 63 -15.52 1.79 -3.54
N THR A 64 -15.55 2.58 -2.48
CA THR A 64 -16.19 3.89 -2.46
C THR A 64 -15.11 4.94 -2.34
N VAL A 65 -15.22 6.00 -3.15
CA VAL A 65 -14.43 7.22 -3.00
C VAL A 65 -15.41 8.37 -2.85
N ALA A 66 -15.36 9.04 -1.72
CA ALA A 66 -16.31 10.10 -1.37
C ALA A 66 -15.57 11.28 -0.75
N TRP A 67 -15.94 12.49 -1.19
CA TRP A 67 -15.48 13.71 -0.53
C TRP A 67 -16.38 14.02 0.66
N ASN A 68 -15.78 14.20 1.83
CA ASN A 68 -16.49 14.59 3.04
C ASN A 68 -16.49 16.12 3.16
N GLU A 69 -17.58 16.75 2.72
CA GLU A 69 -17.73 18.22 2.74
C GLU A 69 -17.73 18.82 4.15
N GLU A 70 -18.14 18.05 5.17
CA GLU A 70 -18.23 18.55 6.55
C GLU A 70 -16.84 18.70 7.17
N PHE A 71 -15.94 17.75 6.89
CA PHE A 71 -14.61 17.70 7.51
C PHE A 71 -13.47 18.06 6.55
N GLY A 72 -13.73 18.16 5.24
CA GLY A 72 -12.76 18.61 4.25
C GLY A 72 -11.69 17.58 3.89
N HIS A 73 -12.06 16.29 3.87
CA HIS A 73 -11.14 15.20 3.51
C HIS A 73 -11.77 14.24 2.50
N LEU A 74 -10.92 13.55 1.74
CA LEU A 74 -11.32 12.49 0.82
C LEU A 74 -11.31 11.15 1.56
N GLU A 75 -12.38 10.37 1.44
CA GLU A 75 -12.51 9.04 2.03
C GLU A 75 -12.41 7.99 0.92
N VAL A 76 -11.59 6.96 1.15
CA VAL A 76 -11.52 5.77 0.29
C VAL A 76 -11.77 4.55 1.15
N SER A 77 -12.82 3.79 0.86
CA SER A 77 -13.21 2.61 1.64
C SER A 77 -13.56 1.40 0.78
N ALA A 78 -13.27 0.21 1.29
CA ALA A 78 -13.58 -1.06 0.66
C ALA A 78 -13.81 -2.15 1.72
N GLY A 79 -15.09 -2.37 2.06
CA GLY A 79 -15.49 -3.33 3.09
C GLY A 79 -15.03 -2.93 4.49
N ASP A 80 -14.92 -3.91 5.37
CA ASP A 80 -14.55 -3.70 6.79
C ASP A 80 -13.04 -3.68 7.03
N HIS A 81 -12.24 -3.95 5.98
CA HIS A 81 -10.79 -4.15 6.08
C HIS A 81 -9.96 -3.03 5.45
N PHE A 82 -10.62 -1.99 4.92
CA PHE A 82 -9.95 -0.86 4.30
C PHE A 82 -10.82 0.39 4.39
N ALA A 83 -10.35 1.39 5.13
CA ALA A 83 -10.85 2.75 5.02
C ALA A 83 -9.74 3.73 5.40
N ILE A 84 -9.43 4.65 4.48
CA ILE A 84 -8.45 5.72 4.69
C ILE A 84 -9.09 7.09 4.47
N ARG A 85 -8.53 8.09 5.13
CA ARG A 85 -8.84 9.51 4.94
C ARG A 85 -7.60 10.20 4.38
N ILE A 86 -7.82 11.11 3.43
CA ILE A 86 -6.77 11.87 2.77
C ILE A 86 -7.13 13.36 2.88
N THR A 87 -6.25 14.12 3.52
CA THR A 87 -6.44 15.56 3.78
C THR A 87 -5.26 16.33 3.23
N GLU A 88 -5.49 17.44 2.54
CA GLU A 88 -4.41 18.34 2.13
C GLU A 88 -3.96 19.20 3.32
N ASP A 89 -2.82 18.84 3.90
CA ASP A 89 -2.17 19.54 4.99
C ASP A 89 -0.67 19.22 4.94
N ARG A 90 0.16 20.11 5.48
CA ARG A 90 1.61 19.90 5.60
C ARG A 90 1.96 18.74 6.54
N GLY A 91 1.06 18.41 7.45
CA GLY A 91 1.28 17.48 8.53
C GLY A 91 2.20 18.04 9.61
N ASP A 92 1.94 17.64 10.85
CA ASP A 92 2.75 18.04 12.00
C ASP A 92 2.91 16.86 12.96
N MET A 93 3.94 16.05 12.69
CA MET A 93 4.30 14.89 13.52
C MET A 93 4.61 15.27 14.97
N ALA A 94 5.20 16.45 15.20
CA ALA A 94 5.50 16.89 16.55
C ALA A 94 4.23 17.20 17.32
N ARG A 95 3.28 17.89 16.67
CA ARG A 95 1.97 18.17 17.26
C ARG A 95 1.17 16.91 17.53
N LEU A 96 1.10 15.98 16.58
CA LEU A 96 0.37 14.71 16.76
C LEU A 96 0.90 13.94 17.98
N LYS A 97 2.23 13.77 18.08
CA LYS A 97 2.84 13.09 19.22
C LYS A 97 2.57 13.83 20.54
N ALA A 98 2.61 15.16 20.52
CA ALA A 98 2.30 15.95 21.71
C ALA A 98 0.81 15.85 22.10
N ASP A 99 -0.11 15.69 21.14
CA ASP A 99 -1.52 15.40 21.40
C ASP A 99 -1.69 14.01 22.03
N MET A 100 -1.00 12.99 21.51
CA MET A 100 -0.98 11.63 22.09
C MET A 100 -0.43 11.61 23.52
N GLU A 101 0.62 12.38 23.82
CA GLU A 101 1.19 12.48 25.18
C GLU A 101 0.24 13.16 26.17
N ARG A 102 -0.62 14.07 25.66
CA ARG A 102 -1.62 14.79 26.47
C ARG A 102 -2.94 14.05 26.60
N ASP A 103 -3.15 12.98 25.83
CA ASP A 103 -4.36 12.17 25.92
C ASP A 103 -4.43 11.50 27.30
N MET A 104 -5.44 11.89 28.08
CA MET A 104 -5.70 11.34 29.43
C MET A 104 -6.68 10.17 29.40
N LEU A 105 -7.34 9.94 28.27
CA LEU A 105 -8.34 8.89 28.07
C LEU A 105 -7.73 7.62 27.50
N ARG A 106 -6.72 7.75 26.63
CA ARG A 106 -6.07 6.62 25.97
C ARG A 106 -4.58 6.61 26.25
N LYS A 107 -4.03 5.41 26.40
CA LYS A 107 -2.60 5.19 26.35
C LYS A 107 -2.20 4.92 24.91
N HIS A 108 -1.25 5.69 24.41
CA HIS A 108 -0.67 5.50 23.09
C HIS A 108 0.72 4.86 23.17
N THR A 109 1.03 3.97 22.24
CA THR A 109 2.35 3.34 22.11
C THR A 109 2.76 3.36 20.65
N VAL A 110 3.81 4.12 20.33
CA VAL A 110 4.39 4.14 18.97
C VAL A 110 5.06 2.80 18.68
N THR A 111 4.74 2.20 17.54
CA THR A 111 5.29 0.92 17.08
C THR A 111 6.22 1.07 15.89
N GLU A 112 6.02 2.10 15.07
CA GLU A 112 6.92 2.45 13.96
C GLU A 112 6.97 3.98 13.79
N GLU A 113 8.15 4.51 13.54
CA GLU A 113 8.36 5.95 13.33
C GLU A 113 9.42 6.21 12.25
N SER A 114 9.07 7.08 11.32
CA SER A 114 9.97 7.70 10.34
C SER A 114 9.60 9.19 10.21
N PRO A 115 10.34 10.01 9.44
CA PRO A 115 10.00 11.42 9.25
C PRO A 115 8.58 11.67 8.71
N ASP A 116 8.04 10.71 7.94
CA ASP A 116 6.78 10.85 7.23
C ASP A 116 5.76 9.75 7.57
N LEU A 117 6.04 8.92 8.58
CA LEU A 117 5.16 7.83 8.99
C LEU A 117 5.21 7.65 10.50
N LEU A 118 4.04 7.53 11.10
CA LEU A 118 3.86 7.06 12.46
C LEU A 118 2.84 5.93 12.45
N ILE A 119 3.20 4.76 12.98
CA ILE A 119 2.25 3.70 13.33
C ILE A 119 2.23 3.59 14.85
N TYR A 120 1.03 3.54 15.42
CA TYR A 120 0.87 3.50 16.86
C TYR A 120 -0.36 2.70 17.28
N ARG A 121 -0.31 2.24 18.53
CA ARG A 121 -1.42 1.57 19.21
C ARG A 121 -2.07 2.53 20.19
N SER A 122 -3.39 2.48 20.27
CA SER A 122 -4.20 3.23 21.23
C SER A 122 -5.05 2.27 22.05
N GLN A 123 -5.10 2.44 23.36
CA GLN A 123 -5.87 1.58 24.26
C GLN A 123 -6.49 2.40 25.38
N PHE A 124 -7.75 2.13 25.74
CA PHE A 124 -8.34 2.66 26.97
C PHE A 124 -7.75 1.91 28.19
N PRO A 125 -7.35 2.59 29.27
CA PRO A 125 -6.70 1.96 30.42
C PRO A 125 -7.48 0.79 31.05
N ASP A 126 -8.82 0.84 30.96
CA ASP A 126 -9.73 -0.13 31.58
C ASP A 126 -10.27 -1.19 30.60
N GLU A 127 -9.83 -1.16 29.33
CA GLU A 127 -10.27 -2.10 28.29
C GLU A 127 -9.10 -2.87 27.68
N ASP A 128 -9.32 -4.14 27.33
CA ASP A 128 -8.33 -4.96 26.62
C ASP A 128 -8.30 -4.67 25.10
N LEU A 129 -9.20 -3.82 24.61
CA LEU A 129 -9.31 -3.50 23.20
C LEU A 129 -8.18 -2.53 22.78
N VAL A 130 -7.37 -2.98 21.82
CA VAL A 130 -6.28 -2.21 21.24
C VAL A 130 -6.65 -1.81 19.82
N PHE A 131 -6.56 -0.51 19.54
CA PHE A 131 -6.67 0.04 18.20
C PHE A 131 -5.28 0.25 17.63
N VAL A 132 -5.10 -0.06 16.35
CA VAL A 132 -3.85 0.22 15.62
C VAL A 132 -4.19 1.30 14.60
N HIS A 133 -3.33 2.31 14.50
CA HIS A 133 -3.51 3.46 13.62
C HIS A 133 -2.23 3.77 12.86
N PHE A 134 -2.36 4.45 11.73
CA PHE A 134 -1.24 5.07 11.04
C PHE A 134 -1.52 6.52 10.67
N TYR A 135 -0.46 7.31 10.62
CA TYR A 135 -0.45 8.66 10.09
C TYR A 135 0.73 8.78 9.15
N ARG A 136 0.47 9.08 7.88
CA ARG A 136 1.50 9.15 6.84
C ARG A 136 1.42 10.47 6.09
N ILE A 137 2.56 11.11 5.88
CA ILE A 137 2.69 12.31 5.06
C ILE A 137 3.16 11.88 3.66
N ILE A 138 2.42 12.25 2.62
CA ILE A 138 2.84 12.08 1.23
C ILE A 138 3.01 13.44 0.56
N ARG A 139 3.97 13.53 -0.36
CA ARG A 139 4.28 14.77 -1.09
C ARG A 139 4.18 14.54 -2.58
N THR A 140 3.54 15.47 -3.27
CA THR A 140 3.31 15.46 -4.71
C THR A 140 3.56 16.87 -5.24
N HIS A 141 4.55 17.07 -6.11
CA HIS A 141 4.88 18.40 -6.63
C HIS A 141 5.00 19.47 -5.53
N ASP A 142 4.04 20.40 -5.44
CA ASP A 142 3.96 21.52 -4.49
C ASP A 142 2.92 21.33 -3.38
N ARG A 143 2.30 20.14 -3.30
CA ARG A 143 1.23 19.80 -2.34
C ARG A 143 1.68 18.69 -1.40
N THR A 144 1.12 18.74 -0.19
CA THR A 144 1.36 17.73 0.85
C THR A 144 0.00 17.23 1.32
N PHE A 145 -0.08 15.91 1.51
CA PHE A 145 -1.28 15.27 2.02
C PHE A 145 -0.96 14.41 3.23
N ILE A 146 -1.88 14.37 4.16
CA ILE A 146 -1.93 13.40 5.24
C ILE A 146 -2.81 12.25 4.78
N VAL A 147 -2.34 11.03 5.00
CA VAL A 147 -3.11 9.79 4.84
C VAL A 147 -3.16 9.10 6.20
N GLU A 148 -4.36 8.78 6.65
CA GLU A 148 -4.61 8.10 7.93
C GLU A 148 -5.71 7.04 7.76
N ASP A 149 -5.76 6.05 8.66
CA ASP A 149 -6.90 5.15 8.74
C ASP A 149 -8.15 5.89 9.20
N ASP A 150 -9.33 5.34 8.91
CA ASP A 150 -10.56 5.82 9.53
C ASP A 150 -10.54 5.54 11.06
N PRO A 151 -10.49 6.56 11.93
CA PRO A 151 -10.44 6.39 13.38
C PRO A 151 -11.70 5.72 13.97
N GLU A 152 -12.81 5.68 13.22
CA GLU A 152 -14.02 4.96 13.64
C GLU A 152 -13.95 3.47 13.29
N GLY A 153 -13.06 3.11 12.38
CA GLY A 153 -12.84 1.74 11.93
C GLY A 153 -12.29 0.82 13.03
N ARG A 154 -12.36 -0.48 12.73
CA ARG A 154 -11.86 -1.55 13.60
C ARG A 154 -10.88 -2.40 12.81
N PHE A 155 -9.71 -1.82 12.56
CA PHE A 155 -8.67 -2.43 11.75
C PHE A 155 -7.67 -3.19 12.62
N ASN A 156 -7.24 -4.35 12.13
CA ASN A 156 -6.13 -5.08 12.72
C ASN A 156 -4.79 -4.60 12.13
N GLU A 157 -3.68 -5.11 12.67
CA GLU A 157 -2.32 -4.77 12.22
C GLU A 157 -2.10 -5.02 10.71
N ALA A 158 -2.64 -6.12 10.16
CA ALA A 158 -2.48 -6.43 8.75
C ALA A 158 -3.28 -5.48 7.85
N ASP A 159 -4.44 -5.01 8.33
CA ASP A 159 -5.24 -4.00 7.63
C ASP A 159 -4.50 -2.65 7.61
N ILE A 160 -3.94 -2.23 8.75
CA ILE A 160 -3.14 -1.00 8.86
C ILE A 160 -1.89 -1.03 7.98
N GLN A 161 -1.14 -2.12 7.98
CA GLN A 161 0.03 -2.28 7.11
C GLN A 161 -0.33 -2.24 5.62
N ARG A 162 -1.53 -2.69 5.25
CA ARG A 162 -2.02 -2.59 3.86
C ARG A 162 -2.38 -1.15 3.53
N MET A 163 -3.15 -0.49 4.39
CA MET A 163 -3.59 0.89 4.18
C MET A 163 -2.41 1.86 4.13
N GLU A 164 -1.44 1.72 5.02
CA GLU A 164 -0.22 2.55 5.05
C GLU A 164 0.53 2.53 3.71
N ARG A 165 0.64 1.35 3.08
CA ARG A 165 1.35 1.16 1.80
C ARG A 165 0.49 1.43 0.57
N SER A 166 -0.81 1.54 0.74
CA SER A 166 -1.77 1.60 -0.37
C SER A 166 -1.62 2.87 -1.21
N VAL A 167 -1.19 3.99 -0.61
CA VAL A 167 -1.16 5.27 -1.30
C VAL A 167 0.22 5.54 -1.89
N THR A 168 0.24 5.79 -3.21
CA THR A 168 1.43 6.20 -3.96
C THR A 168 1.19 7.56 -4.59
N ALA A 169 2.01 8.54 -4.21
CA ALA A 169 2.05 9.87 -4.81
C ALA A 169 2.45 9.79 -6.29
N GLN A 170 1.66 10.42 -7.18
CA GLN A 170 2.05 10.61 -8.57
C GLN A 170 3.04 11.77 -8.65
N GLY A 171 4.12 11.61 -9.44
CA GLY A 171 5.11 12.68 -9.61
C GLY A 171 5.95 12.97 -8.35
N ALA A 172 6.18 11.97 -7.50
CA ALA A 172 7.06 12.06 -6.34
C ALA A 172 8.44 12.63 -6.74
N ILE A 173 8.96 13.56 -5.94
CA ILE A 173 10.26 14.24 -6.13
C ILE A 173 11.35 13.47 -5.38
#